data_AF-A0A1W9Z1U2-F1
#
_entry.id   AF-A0A1W9Z1U2-F1
#
_cell.length_a   1.000
_cell.length_b   1.000
_cell.length_c   1.000
_cell.angle_alpha   90.00
_cell.angle_beta   90.00
_cell.angle_gamma   90.00
#
_symmetry.space_group_name_H-M   'P 1'
#
loop_
_entity.id
_entity.type
_entity.pdbx_description
1 polymer ?
#
loop_
_entity_poly.entity_id
_entity_poly.type
_entity_poly.pdbx_seq_one_letter_code
_entity_poly.pdbx_strand_id
1 'polypeptide(L)'
;VGPDSDTSEIFVGHPLYADRARAVLTAEHAHALRVSLVAQLAKHPSDHVSDQLRLSSLAIDVPASATPAAVTDAATAAGQALRLGDVRLAERLARAALDRSDALAARLPLAYALGWQGRGREADAVLAAVNPAELTETELMAWAIPRAANRFWMLNEPERATAFLQTTRSRVT
;
A
#
# COMPACT_ATOMS: atom_id res chain seq x y z
N VAL A 1 34.29 6.41 -11.08
CA VAL A 1 33.79 6.99 -9.82
C VAL A 1 33.26 8.38 -10.19
N GLY A 2 31.97 8.46 -10.51
CA GLY A 2 31.26 9.71 -10.83
C GLY A 2 30.78 10.38 -9.54
N PRO A 3 30.42 11.67 -9.57
CA PRO A 3 30.34 12.51 -8.38
C PRO A 3 29.24 12.02 -7.44
N ASP A 4 29.63 11.63 -6.23
CA ASP A 4 28.73 11.55 -5.09
C ASP A 4 28.08 12.93 -4.93
N SER A 5 26.81 13.03 -5.30
CA SER A 5 25.97 14.09 -4.79
C SER A 5 25.94 13.93 -3.26
N ASP A 6 26.59 14.87 -2.60
CA ASP A 6 26.75 15.03 -1.15
C ASP A 6 25.39 15.00 -0.46
N THR A 7 24.87 13.80 -0.23
CA THR A 7 23.60 13.58 0.45
C THR A 7 23.96 13.55 1.92
N SER A 8 23.99 14.72 2.55
CA SER A 8 24.26 14.83 3.98
C SER A 8 23.08 14.20 4.73
N GLU A 9 23.23 12.93 5.09
CA GLU A 9 22.25 12.22 5.90
C GLU A 9 22.35 12.70 7.35
N ILE A 10 21.27 13.31 7.85
CA ILE A 10 21.18 13.75 9.24
C ILE A 10 20.51 12.65 10.04
N PHE A 11 21.22 12.12 11.04
CA PHE A 11 20.71 11.13 11.96
C PHE A 11 20.55 11.70 13.36
N VAL A 12 19.58 11.18 14.11
CA VAL A 12 19.55 11.40 15.56
C VAL A 12 20.74 10.68 16.19
N GLY A 13 21.50 11.36 17.03
CA GLY A 13 22.68 10.77 17.69
C GLY A 13 22.36 9.55 18.55
N HIS A 14 21.10 9.37 18.95
CA HIS A 14 20.62 8.17 19.64
C HIS A 14 19.09 8.00 19.43
N PRO A 15 18.55 6.78 19.20
CA PRO A 15 17.12 6.56 18.98
C PRO A 15 16.24 7.06 20.13
N LEU A 16 16.71 6.96 21.39
CA LEU A 16 15.99 7.49 22.55
C LEU A 16 15.73 9.00 22.49
N TYR A 17 16.55 9.77 21.77
CA TYR A 17 16.28 11.20 21.59
C TYR A 17 15.08 11.42 20.65
N ALA A 18 14.95 10.61 19.60
CA ALA A 18 13.77 10.62 18.74
C ALA A 18 12.52 10.18 19.51
N ASP A 19 12.63 9.12 20.33
CA ASP A 19 11.51 8.65 21.15
C ASP A 19 11.06 9.71 22.16
N ARG A 20 12.01 10.37 22.84
CA ARG A 20 11.70 11.43 23.79
C ARG A 20 11.08 12.64 23.11
N ALA A 21 11.62 13.07 21.97
CA ALA A 21 11.07 14.16 21.16
C ALA A 21 9.64 13.82 20.68
N ARG A 22 9.42 12.58 20.23
CA ARG A 22 8.10 12.09 19.84
C ARG A 22 7.12 12.08 21.03
N ALA A 23 7.57 11.67 22.21
CA ALA A 23 6.73 11.57 23.40
C ALA A 23 6.28 12.95 23.96
N VAL A 24 7.00 14.03 23.68
CA VAL A 24 6.60 15.39 24.08
C VAL A 24 5.73 16.12 23.04
N LEU A 25 5.67 15.61 21.81
CA LEU A 25 4.84 16.20 20.77
C LEU A 25 3.37 15.88 21.03
N THR A 26 2.56 16.93 21.19
CA THR A 26 1.10 16.80 21.16
C THR A 26 0.66 16.27 19.78
N ALA A 27 -0.47 15.57 19.71
CA ALA A 27 -1.02 15.08 18.44
C ALA A 27 -1.19 16.18 17.38
N GLU A 28 -1.63 17.38 17.80
CA GLU A 28 -1.79 18.55 16.93
C GLU A 28 -0.45 19.02 16.33
N HIS A 29 0.56 19.30 17.17
CA HIS A 29 1.90 19.66 16.68
C HIS A 29 2.52 18.56 15.79
N ALA A 30 2.34 17.28 16.14
CA ALA A 30 2.83 16.18 15.30
C ALA A 30 2.13 16.16 13.92
N HIS A 31 0.82 16.45 13.88
CA HIS A 31 0.08 16.58 12.63
C HIS A 31 0.55 17.78 11.81
N ALA A 32 0.70 18.96 12.42
CA ALA A 32 1.18 20.16 11.74
C ALA A 32 2.60 19.98 11.16
N LEU A 33 3.52 19.37 11.93
CA LEU A 33 4.86 19.04 11.46
C LEU A 33 4.82 18.07 10.28
N ARG A 34 3.98 17.03 10.34
CA ARG A 34 3.81 16.07 9.24
C ARG A 34 3.34 16.75 7.96
N VAL A 35 2.29 17.60 8.04
CA VAL A 35 1.79 18.36 6.89
C VAL A 35 2.89 19.23 6.30
N SER A 36 3.63 19.96 7.15
CA SER A 36 4.75 20.80 6.73
C SER A 36 5.87 19.99 6.05
N LEU A 37 6.26 18.86 6.63
CA LEU A 37 7.30 17.98 6.07
C LEU A 37 6.89 17.39 4.73
N VAL A 38 5.66 16.87 4.60
CA VAL A 38 5.14 16.35 3.33
C VAL A 38 5.15 17.44 2.26
N ALA A 39 4.68 18.65 2.59
CA ALA A 39 4.68 19.78 1.67
C ALA A 39 6.10 20.19 1.25
N GLN A 40 7.08 20.15 2.16
CA GLN A 40 8.46 20.51 1.87
C GLN A 40 9.16 19.44 1.03
N LEU A 41 9.04 18.16 1.42
CA LEU A 41 9.66 17.03 0.71
C LEU A 41 9.09 16.85 -0.69
N ALA A 42 7.79 17.09 -0.88
CA ALA A 42 7.16 17.01 -2.20
C ALA A 42 7.69 18.06 -3.21
N LYS A 43 8.37 19.12 -2.76
CA LYS A 43 9.04 20.09 -3.65
C LYS A 43 10.30 19.52 -4.32
N HIS A 44 10.83 18.43 -3.75
CA HIS A 44 12.05 17.78 -4.21
C HIS A 44 11.76 16.29 -4.44
N PRO A 45 11.01 15.95 -5.50
CA PRO A 45 10.68 14.56 -5.78
C PRO A 45 11.96 13.74 -6.02
N SER A 46 11.98 12.53 -5.47
CA SER A 46 13.06 11.55 -5.66
C SER A 46 12.60 10.45 -6.62
N ASP A 47 13.50 10.00 -7.49
CA ASP A 47 13.27 8.85 -8.37
C ASP A 47 13.49 7.50 -7.64
N HIS A 48 14.06 7.53 -6.43
CA HIS A 48 14.27 6.33 -5.63
C HIS A 48 12.97 5.87 -4.97
N VAL A 49 12.55 4.64 -5.27
CA VAL A 49 11.32 4.03 -4.74
C VAL A 49 11.27 4.06 -3.21
N SER A 50 12.40 3.87 -2.52
CA SER A 50 12.47 3.96 -1.06
C SER A 50 12.04 5.33 -0.53
N ASP A 51 12.47 6.42 -1.16
CA ASP A 51 12.14 7.78 -0.75
C ASP A 51 10.67 8.10 -1.04
N GLN A 52 10.19 7.67 -2.22
CA GLN A 52 8.77 7.77 -2.57
C GLN A 52 7.89 7.04 -1.55
N LEU A 53 8.26 5.83 -1.14
CA LEU A 53 7.54 5.05 -0.13
C LEU A 53 7.57 5.72 1.25
N ARG A 54 8.70 6.29 1.67
CA ARG A 54 8.81 7.04 2.93
C ARG A 54 7.89 8.26 2.91
N LEU A 55 7.87 9.02 1.79
CA LEU A 55 7.01 10.17 1.63
C LEU A 55 5.52 9.78 1.62
N SER A 56 5.13 8.75 0.86
CA SER A 56 3.75 8.24 0.84
C SER A 56 3.31 7.73 2.22
N SER A 57 4.17 7.02 2.94
CA SER A 57 3.90 6.56 4.32
C SER A 57 3.67 7.73 5.28
N LEU A 58 4.43 8.82 5.12
CA LEU A 58 4.25 10.04 5.90
C LEU A 58 2.95 10.76 5.53
N ALA A 59 2.55 10.72 4.26
CA ALA A 59 1.36 11.39 3.75
C ALA A 59 0.03 10.66 4.04
N ILE A 60 0.05 9.40 4.50
CA ILE A 60 -1.18 8.65 4.83
C ILE A 60 -2.06 9.42 5.83
N ASP A 61 -1.47 10.05 6.84
CA ASP A 61 -2.21 10.77 7.89
C ASP A 61 -2.44 12.26 7.55
N VAL A 62 -2.15 12.66 6.30
CA VAL A 62 -2.42 14.00 5.78
C VAL A 62 -3.74 13.97 5.00
N PRO A 63 -4.65 14.95 5.18
CA PRO A 63 -5.87 15.04 4.39
C PRO A 63 -5.54 15.09 2.90
N ALA A 64 -6.29 14.37 2.07
CA ALA A 64 -6.03 14.31 0.63
C ALA A 64 -6.00 15.70 -0.04
N SER A 65 -6.79 16.66 0.46
CA SER A 65 -6.79 18.06 0.00
C SER A 65 -5.50 18.81 0.29
N ALA A 66 -4.72 18.37 1.27
CA ALA A 66 -3.44 18.95 1.67
C ALA A 66 -2.24 18.14 1.16
N THR A 67 -2.47 17.00 0.51
CA THR A 67 -1.41 16.15 -0.05
C THR A 67 -0.99 16.69 -1.42
N PRO A 68 0.29 17.08 -1.61
CA PRO A 68 0.77 17.53 -2.91
C PRO A 68 0.69 16.43 -3.97
N ALA A 69 0.37 16.81 -5.21
CA ALA A 69 0.24 15.86 -6.33
C ALA A 69 1.53 15.08 -6.66
N ALA A 70 2.69 15.60 -6.25
CA ALA A 70 3.98 14.92 -6.40
C ALA A 70 4.15 13.71 -5.47
N VAL A 71 3.33 13.59 -4.42
CA VAL A 71 3.33 12.41 -3.55
C VAL A 71 2.71 11.24 -4.30
N THR A 72 3.42 10.12 -4.36
CA THR A 72 2.89 8.90 -4.97
C THR A 72 1.60 8.47 -4.27
N ASP A 73 0.56 8.26 -5.07
CA ASP A 73 -0.73 7.77 -4.59
C ASP A 73 -0.59 6.52 -3.71
N ALA A 74 -1.40 6.43 -2.65
CA ALA A 74 -1.26 5.40 -1.63
C ALA A 74 -1.48 3.98 -2.18
N ALA A 75 -2.35 3.78 -3.17
CA ALA A 75 -2.54 2.46 -3.78
C ALA A 75 -1.32 2.06 -4.62
N THR A 76 -0.78 3.01 -5.38
CA THR A 76 0.46 2.81 -6.15
C THR A 76 1.63 2.49 -5.22
N ALA A 77 1.79 3.25 -4.15
CA ALA A 77 2.82 3.05 -3.13
C ALA A 77 2.65 1.68 -2.43
N ALA A 78 1.42 1.25 -2.13
CA ALA A 78 1.17 -0.07 -1.57
C ALA A 78 1.67 -1.19 -2.50
N GLY A 79 1.43 -1.06 -3.81
CA GLY A 79 1.94 -1.98 -4.82
C GLY A 79 3.48 -2.00 -4.88
N GLN A 80 4.14 -0.85 -4.75
CA GLN A 80 5.60 -0.78 -4.68
C GLN A 80 6.15 -1.46 -3.42
N ALA A 81 5.56 -1.19 -2.25
CA ALA A 81 5.96 -1.80 -0.99
C ALA A 81 5.84 -3.33 -1.04
N LEU A 82 4.75 -3.83 -1.63
CA LEU A 82 4.54 -5.27 -1.81
C LEU A 82 5.61 -5.88 -2.72
N ARG A 83 5.95 -5.23 -3.83
CA ARG A 83 7.02 -5.69 -4.74
C ARG A 83 8.39 -5.76 -4.06
N LEU A 84 8.65 -4.89 -3.09
CA LEU A 84 9.87 -4.91 -2.28
C LEU A 84 9.79 -5.90 -1.10
N GLY A 85 8.67 -6.59 -0.92
CA GLY A 85 8.48 -7.56 0.15
C GLY A 85 8.10 -6.96 1.50
N ASP A 86 7.90 -5.64 1.60
CA ASP A 86 7.43 -4.99 2.83
C ASP A 86 5.90 -5.10 2.94
N VAL A 87 5.45 -6.28 3.35
CA VAL A 87 4.01 -6.61 3.48
C VAL A 87 3.29 -5.72 4.50
N ARG A 88 3.98 -5.28 5.56
CA ARG A 88 3.37 -4.45 6.61
C ARG A 88 3.16 -3.03 6.12
N LEU A 89 4.13 -2.48 5.39
CA LEU A 89 3.97 -1.18 4.76
C LEU A 89 2.91 -1.23 3.65
N ALA A 90 2.89 -2.29 2.84
CA ALA A 90 1.87 -2.51 1.82
C ALA A 90 0.46 -2.55 2.42
N GLU A 91 0.24 -3.29 3.51
CA GLU A 91 -1.04 -3.31 4.24
C GLU A 91 -1.45 -1.91 4.70
N ARG A 92 -0.53 -1.17 5.35
CA ARG A 92 -0.81 0.18 5.86
C ARG A 92 -1.22 1.15 4.75
N LEU A 93 -0.44 1.20 3.67
CA LEU A 93 -0.70 2.08 2.53
C LEU A 93 -2.01 1.70 1.82
N ALA A 94 -2.26 0.41 1.62
CA ALA A 94 -3.45 -0.07 0.95
C ALA A 94 -4.73 0.20 1.77
N ARG A 95 -4.70 0.06 3.10
CA ARG A 95 -5.81 0.46 3.97
C ARG A 95 -6.10 1.96 3.87
N ALA A 96 -5.04 2.78 3.95
CA ALA A 96 -5.18 4.23 3.79
C ALA A 96 -5.71 4.65 2.40
N ALA A 97 -5.42 3.87 1.36
CA ALA A 97 -6.00 4.08 0.04
C ALA A 97 -7.48 3.67 0.00
N LEU A 98 -7.85 2.58 0.67
CA LEU A 98 -9.25 2.13 0.78
C LEU A 98 -10.13 3.09 1.58
N ASP A 99 -9.59 3.73 2.61
CA ASP A 99 -10.31 4.75 3.38
C ASP A 99 -10.71 5.96 2.50
N ARG A 100 -10.02 6.17 1.38
CA ARG A 100 -10.27 7.28 0.44
C ARG A 100 -11.04 6.86 -0.81
N SER A 101 -10.93 5.61 -1.24
CA SER A 101 -11.58 5.11 -2.45
C SER A 101 -11.75 3.60 -2.40
N ASP A 102 -12.86 3.09 -2.91
CA ASP A 102 -13.13 1.67 -2.95
C ASP A 102 -12.48 0.98 -4.18
N ALA A 103 -11.30 1.44 -4.59
CA ALA A 103 -10.68 1.04 -5.86
C ALA A 103 -10.04 -0.36 -5.79
N LEU A 104 -10.15 -1.13 -6.87
CA LEU A 104 -9.48 -2.43 -7.02
C LEU A 104 -7.95 -2.30 -6.83
N ALA A 105 -7.37 -1.20 -7.30
CA ALA A 105 -5.94 -0.90 -7.18
C ALA A 105 -5.44 -0.88 -5.72
N ALA A 106 -6.29 -0.54 -4.75
CA ALA A 106 -5.97 -0.60 -3.33
C ALA A 106 -6.27 -1.99 -2.73
N ARG A 107 -7.32 -2.67 -3.19
CA ARG A 107 -7.69 -4.00 -2.69
C ARG A 107 -6.67 -5.08 -3.02
N LEU A 108 -6.11 -5.08 -4.23
CA LEU A 108 -5.13 -6.08 -4.65
C LEU A 108 -3.90 -6.13 -3.73
N PRO A 109 -3.16 -5.03 -3.50
CA PRO A 109 -2.01 -5.07 -2.60
C PRO A 109 -2.40 -5.38 -1.15
N LEU A 110 -3.57 -4.94 -0.68
CA LEU A 110 -4.06 -5.31 0.65
C LEU A 110 -4.28 -6.81 0.78
N ALA A 111 -4.96 -7.43 -0.18
CA ALA A 111 -5.26 -8.86 -0.15
C ALA A 111 -3.98 -9.70 -0.19
N TYR A 112 -3.01 -9.33 -1.02
CA TYR A 112 -1.70 -9.99 -1.05
C TYR A 112 -0.96 -9.85 0.28
N ALA A 113 -0.89 -8.63 0.85
CA ALA A 113 -0.25 -8.40 2.14
C ALA A 113 -0.87 -9.26 3.24
N LEU A 114 -2.20 -9.27 3.33
CA LEU A 114 -2.95 -10.12 4.28
C LEU A 114 -2.66 -11.61 4.05
N GLY A 115 -2.69 -12.08 2.81
CA GLY A 115 -2.40 -13.47 2.46
C GLY A 115 -0.99 -13.89 2.87
N TRP A 116 0.03 -13.10 2.55
CA TRP A 116 1.42 -13.39 2.92
C TRP A 116 1.68 -13.30 4.43
N GLN A 117 0.83 -12.59 5.16
CA GLN A 117 0.82 -12.56 6.63
C GLN A 117 0.02 -13.73 7.24
N GLY A 118 -0.47 -14.68 6.44
CA GLY A 118 -1.26 -15.84 6.90
C GLY A 118 -2.72 -15.51 7.24
N ARG A 119 -3.20 -14.31 6.89
CA ARG A 119 -4.54 -13.81 7.21
C ARG A 119 -5.51 -14.02 6.05
N GLY A 120 -5.55 -15.25 5.53
CA GLY A 120 -6.28 -15.58 4.30
C GLY A 120 -7.79 -15.30 4.35
N ARG A 121 -8.44 -15.42 5.51
CA ARG A 121 -9.87 -15.07 5.63
C ARG A 121 -10.12 -13.58 5.42
N GLU A 122 -9.22 -12.73 5.91
CA GLU A 122 -9.32 -11.28 5.71
C GLU A 122 -8.99 -10.92 4.26
N ALA A 123 -7.99 -11.58 3.65
CA ALA A 123 -7.70 -11.41 2.24
C ALA A 123 -8.91 -11.78 1.35
N ASP A 124 -9.61 -12.87 1.66
CA ASP A 124 -10.81 -13.26 0.92
C ASP A 124 -11.93 -12.23 1.05
N ALA A 125 -12.14 -11.70 2.26
CA ALA A 125 -13.15 -10.68 2.54
C ALA A 125 -12.87 -9.38 1.75
N VAL A 126 -11.61 -8.93 1.71
CA VAL A 126 -11.20 -7.75 0.92
C VAL A 126 -11.51 -7.95 -0.56
N LEU A 127 -11.19 -9.12 -1.12
CA LEU A 127 -11.47 -9.41 -2.52
C LEU A 127 -12.96 -9.68 -2.78
N ALA A 128 -13.74 -10.12 -1.79
CA ALA A 128 -15.15 -10.45 -1.97
C ALA A 128 -16.04 -9.21 -2.14
N ALA A 129 -15.55 -8.05 -1.71
CA ALA A 129 -16.24 -6.79 -1.85
C ALA A 129 -16.19 -6.22 -3.30
N VAL A 130 -15.40 -6.81 -4.19
CA VAL A 130 -15.30 -6.39 -5.59
C VAL A 130 -16.47 -6.95 -6.40
N ASN A 131 -17.17 -6.09 -7.15
CA ASN A 131 -18.17 -6.51 -8.13
C ASN A 131 -17.49 -6.92 -9.45
N PRO A 132 -17.42 -8.22 -9.81
CA PRO A 132 -16.73 -8.65 -11.02
C PRO A 132 -17.42 -8.21 -12.32
N ALA A 133 -18.67 -7.76 -12.27
CA ALA A 133 -19.39 -7.26 -13.44
C ALA A 133 -18.93 -5.86 -13.89
N GLU A 134 -18.24 -5.12 -13.02
CA GLU A 134 -17.72 -3.78 -13.29
C GLU A 134 -16.25 -3.80 -13.74
N LEU A 135 -15.63 -4.98 -13.75
CA LEU A 135 -14.22 -5.13 -14.09
C LEU A 135 -14.02 -5.27 -15.59
N THR A 136 -12.98 -4.62 -16.11
CA THR A 136 -12.41 -4.99 -17.41
C THR A 136 -11.86 -6.42 -17.34
N GLU A 137 -11.63 -7.03 -18.50
CA GLU A 137 -11.07 -8.38 -18.58
C GLU A 137 -9.72 -8.52 -17.88
N THR A 138 -8.83 -7.53 -18.05
CA THR A 138 -7.53 -7.48 -17.37
C THR A 138 -7.70 -7.38 -15.85
N GLU A 139 -8.62 -6.54 -15.38
CA GLU A 139 -8.90 -6.39 -13.93
C GLU A 139 -9.55 -7.64 -13.36
N LEU A 140 -10.44 -8.29 -14.11
CA LEU A 140 -11.07 -9.54 -13.73
C LEU A 140 -10.02 -10.62 -13.50
N MET A 141 -9.02 -10.72 -14.37
CA MET A 141 -7.91 -11.67 -14.21
C MET A 141 -7.00 -11.28 -13.03
N ALA A 142 -6.66 -9.99 -12.89
CA ALA A 142 -5.86 -9.49 -11.79
C ALA A 142 -6.51 -9.73 -10.42
N TRP A 143 -7.84 -9.73 -10.35
CA TRP A 143 -8.63 -10.03 -9.16
C TRP A 143 -8.86 -11.54 -8.94
N ALA A 144 -9.17 -12.29 -10.01
CA ALA A 144 -9.55 -13.70 -9.89
C ALA A 144 -8.37 -14.58 -9.47
N ILE A 145 -7.16 -14.30 -9.98
CA ILE A 145 -5.96 -15.08 -9.63
C ILE A 145 -5.69 -15.05 -8.11
N PRO A 146 -5.54 -13.89 -7.44
CA PRO A 146 -5.31 -13.86 -6.00
C PRO A 146 -6.48 -14.42 -5.19
N ARG A 147 -7.72 -14.28 -5.67
CA ARG A 147 -8.89 -14.88 -5.01
C ARG A 147 -8.84 -16.40 -5.03
N ALA A 148 -8.52 -16.99 -6.19
CA ALA A 148 -8.36 -18.44 -6.34
C ALA A 148 -7.17 -18.96 -5.54
N ALA A 149 -6.03 -18.28 -5.62
CA ALA A 149 -4.81 -18.59 -4.87
C ALA A 149 -5.08 -18.62 -3.36
N ASN A 150 -5.71 -17.58 -2.83
CA ASN A 150 -6.04 -17.48 -1.42
C ASN A 150 -6.99 -18.62 -0.99
N ARG A 151 -8.00 -18.93 -1.82
CA ARG A 151 -8.92 -20.03 -1.55
C ARG A 151 -8.24 -21.40 -1.56
N PHE A 152 -7.35 -21.62 -2.52
CA PHE A 152 -6.60 -22.87 -2.66
C PHE A 152 -5.68 -23.09 -1.47
N TRP A 153 -4.77 -22.14 -1.20
CA TRP A 153 -3.71 -22.33 -0.21
C TRP A 153 -4.08 -21.90 1.20
N MET A 154 -4.76 -20.76 1.36
CA MET A 154 -5.01 -20.20 2.69
C MET A 154 -6.30 -20.72 3.32
N LEU A 155 -7.29 -21.10 2.50
CA LEU A 155 -8.57 -21.64 2.98
C LEU A 155 -8.68 -23.16 2.86
N ASN A 156 -7.70 -23.84 2.24
CA ASN A 156 -7.72 -25.28 1.96
C ASN A 156 -8.95 -25.73 1.16
N GLU A 157 -9.34 -24.94 0.16
CA GLU A 157 -10.49 -25.23 -0.71
C GLU A 157 -10.07 -25.34 -2.19
N PRO A 158 -9.21 -26.30 -2.56
CA PRO A 158 -8.62 -26.38 -3.89
C PRO A 158 -9.64 -26.63 -5.00
N GLU A 159 -10.64 -27.51 -4.78
CA GLU A 159 -11.68 -27.80 -5.79
C GLU A 159 -12.51 -26.56 -6.09
N ARG A 160 -12.83 -25.78 -5.06
CA ARG A 160 -13.60 -24.53 -5.20
C ARG A 160 -12.78 -23.45 -5.90
N ALA A 161 -11.47 -23.40 -5.66
CA ALA A 161 -10.57 -22.49 -6.37
C ALA A 161 -10.50 -22.84 -7.87
N THR A 162 -10.39 -24.12 -8.21
CA THR A 162 -10.36 -24.58 -9.61
C THR A 162 -11.69 -24.32 -10.33
N ALA A 163 -12.83 -24.66 -9.71
CA ALA A 163 -14.15 -24.40 -10.27
C ALA A 163 -14.39 -22.90 -10.49
N PHE A 164 -13.93 -22.06 -9.56
CA PHE A 164 -13.97 -20.61 -9.69
C PHE A 164 -13.18 -20.13 -10.91
N LEU A 165 -11.92 -20.56 -11.09
CA LEU A 165 -11.10 -20.15 -12.24
C LEU A 165 -11.68 -20.62 -13.58
N GLN A 166 -12.25 -21.84 -13.64
CA GLN A 166 -12.93 -22.34 -14.85
C GLN A 166 -14.13 -21.46 -15.22
N THR A 167 -14.91 -21.06 -14.21
CA THR A 167 -16.07 -20.17 -14.39
C THR A 167 -15.64 -18.75 -14.78
N THR A 168 -14.54 -18.24 -14.24
CA THR A 168 -14.02 -16.92 -14.63
C THR A 168 -13.47 -16.94 -16.06
N ARG A 169 -12.76 -18.01 -16.44
CA ARG A 169 -12.20 -18.16 -17.79
C ARG A 169 -13.27 -18.11 -18.88
N SER A 170 -14.48 -18.62 -18.63
CA SER A 170 -15.57 -18.55 -19.62
C SER A 170 -16.12 -17.14 -19.86
N ARG A 171 -15.67 -16.13 -19.10
CA ARG A 171 -16.06 -14.72 -19.21
C ARG A 171 -15.00 -13.85 -19.89
N VAL A 172 -13.87 -14.44 -20.28
CA VAL A 172 -12.67 -13.82 -20.87
C VAL A 172 -12.60 -14.32 -22.32
N THR A 173 -12.44 -13.43 -23.29
CA THR A 173 -12.51 -13.69 -24.74
C THR A 173 -11.15 -13.85 -25.39
#